data_AF-A0A7C6V6B5-F1
#
_entry.id   AF-A0A7C6V6B5-F1
#
_cell.length_a   1.000
_cell.length_b   1.000
_cell.length_c   1.000
_cell.angle_alpha   90.00
_cell.angle_beta   90.00
_cell.angle_gamma   90.00
#
_symmetry.space_group_name_H-M   'P 1'
#
loop_
_entity.id
_entity.type
_entity.pdbx_description
1 polymer ?
#
loop_
_entity_poly.entity_id
_entity_poly.type
_entity_poly.pdbx_seq_one_letter_code
_entity_poly.pdbx_strand_id
1 'polypeptide(L)'
;MEVVSITRFLKSEQGYILEFVLFMGFLFYCVFGILVYGMYTNSQSVCISAAREAARTLAVTHDMNQSKSRAAEVIQTTLYTGARIGGSRPGEPRKAFDPYSPNPSHPDVVLQDDGTYCRAWVYYHMPNAVPGLPKLLDKRASFLSRYITTGGYAVFKREVQ
;
A
#
# COMPACT_ATOMS: atom_id res chain seq x y z
N MET A 1 5.13 -13.95 47.77
CA MET A 1 4.69 -13.47 46.45
C MET A 1 5.85 -12.69 45.84
N GLU A 2 6.40 -13.24 44.77
CA GLU A 2 7.69 -12.89 44.17
C GLU A 2 7.66 -11.55 43.42
N VAL A 3 8.20 -10.50 44.03
CA VAL A 3 8.46 -9.22 43.33
C VAL A 3 9.98 -8.94 43.25
N VAL A 4 10.82 -9.85 43.75
CA VAL A 4 12.28 -9.68 43.88
C VAL A 4 13.06 -10.21 42.65
N SER A 5 12.39 -10.79 41.65
CA SER A 5 13.04 -11.58 40.59
C SER A 5 13.56 -10.74 39.39
N ILE A 6 12.83 -9.70 38.97
CA ILE A 6 13.14 -8.97 37.70
C ILE A 6 14.44 -8.16 37.80
N THR A 7 14.68 -7.46 38.92
CA THR A 7 15.86 -6.62 39.11
C THR A 7 17.15 -7.42 39.32
N ARG A 8 17.07 -8.64 39.86
CA ARG A 8 18.21 -9.57 39.91
C ARG A 8 18.49 -10.21 38.56
N PHE A 9 17.45 -10.50 37.79
CA PHE A 9 17.60 -11.07 36.44
C PHE A 9 18.31 -10.08 35.49
N LEU A 10 17.93 -8.80 35.54
CA LEU A 10 18.57 -7.70 34.80
C LEU A 10 20.06 -7.49 35.14
N LYS A 11 20.50 -7.87 36.35
CA LYS A 11 21.91 -7.78 36.79
C LYS A 11 22.75 -9.02 36.48
N SER A 12 22.15 -10.06 35.91
CA SER A 12 22.87 -11.27 35.48
C SER A 12 23.29 -11.15 34.00
N GLU A 13 24.23 -11.96 33.54
CA GLU A 13 24.63 -12.00 32.10
C GLU A 13 23.42 -12.21 31.16
N GLN A 14 22.36 -12.86 31.63
CA GLN A 14 21.12 -13.05 30.88
C GLN A 14 20.32 -11.74 30.71
N GLY A 15 20.44 -10.80 31.65
CA GLY A 15 19.85 -9.47 31.56
C GLY A 15 20.46 -8.63 30.43
N TYR A 16 21.79 -8.65 30.30
CA TYR A 16 22.50 -7.97 29.22
C TYR A 16 22.16 -8.54 27.84
N ILE A 17 22.03 -9.87 27.73
CA ILE A 17 21.61 -10.52 26.48
C ILE A 17 20.19 -10.09 26.10
N LEU A 18 19.26 -10.05 27.07
CA LEU A 18 17.88 -9.62 26.82
C LEU A 18 17.80 -8.16 26.38
N GLU A 19 18.53 -7.26 27.05
CA GLU A 19 18.60 -5.84 26.69
C GLU A 19 19.16 -5.65 25.28
N PHE A 20 20.24 -6.36 24.95
CA PHE A 20 20.83 -6.33 23.61
C PHE A 20 19.85 -6.84 22.54
N VAL A 21 19.15 -7.95 22.78
CA VAL A 21 18.17 -8.50 21.84
C VAL A 21 16.99 -7.54 21.64
N LEU A 22 16.48 -6.93 22.72
CA LEU A 22 15.40 -5.95 22.63
C LEU A 22 15.84 -4.70 21.87
N PHE A 23 17.03 -4.18 22.19
CA PHE A 23 17.59 -3.00 21.52
C PHE A 23 17.83 -3.26 20.03
N MET A 24 18.47 -4.38 19.68
CA MET A 24 18.71 -4.77 18.29
C MET A 24 17.41 -5.04 17.55
N GLY A 25 16.44 -5.70 18.19
CA GLY A 25 15.11 -5.94 17.61
C GLY A 25 14.38 -4.63 17.31
N PHE A 26 14.42 -3.66 18.22
CA PHE A 26 13.86 -2.33 18.00
C PHE A 26 14.59 -1.56 16.89
N LEU A 27 15.92 -1.68 16.82
CA LEU A 27 16.70 -1.04 15.77
C LEU A 27 16.36 -1.61 14.39
N PHE A 28 16.26 -2.94 14.25
CA PHE A 28 15.80 -3.57 13.01
C PHE A 28 14.37 -3.17 12.66
N TYR A 29 13.48 -3.10 13.64
CA TYR A 29 12.13 -2.59 13.45
C TYR A 29 12.14 -1.19 12.82
N CYS A 30 12.97 -0.27 13.33
CA CYS A 30 13.08 1.08 12.79
C CYS A 30 13.68 1.09 11.38
N VAL A 31 14.74 0.32 11.13
CA VAL A 31 15.40 0.25 9.81
C VAL A 31 14.44 -0.28 8.75
N PHE A 32 13.80 -1.43 8.99
CA PHE A 32 12.81 -1.98 8.06
C PHE A 32 11.56 -1.10 7.97
N GLY A 33 11.15 -0.47 9.07
CA GLY A 33 10.04 0.46 9.11
C GLY A 33 10.23 1.66 8.19
N ILE A 34 11.41 2.29 8.22
CA ILE A 34 11.75 3.41 7.34
C ILE A 34 11.78 2.97 5.87
N LEU A 35 12.33 1.78 5.57
CA LEU A 35 12.35 1.25 4.20
C LEU A 35 10.93 1.02 3.66
N VAL A 36 10.06 0.37 4.42
CA VAL A 36 8.66 0.13 4.01
C VAL A 36 7.90 1.45 3.90
N TYR A 37 8.16 2.41 4.79
CA TYR A 37 7.59 3.76 4.69
C TYR A 37 8.03 4.49 3.41
N GLY A 38 9.30 4.38 3.02
CA GLY A 38 9.80 4.92 1.76
C GLY A 38 9.09 4.30 0.55
N MET A 39 8.88 2.98 0.57
CA MET A 39 8.11 2.30 -0.47
C MET A 39 6.63 2.74 -0.48
N TYR A 40 6.03 2.97 0.69
CA TYR A 40 4.65 3.48 0.82
C TYR A 40 4.50 4.84 0.15
N THR A 41 5.33 5.80 0.53
CA THR A 41 5.30 7.16 -0.01
C THR A 41 5.57 7.19 -1.52
N ASN A 42 6.52 6.38 -2.01
CA ASN A 42 6.75 6.22 -3.44
C ASN A 42 5.50 5.68 -4.16
N SER A 43 4.94 4.56 -3.69
CA SER A 43 3.76 3.97 -4.33
C SER A 43 2.55 4.90 -4.34
N GLN A 44 2.36 5.69 -3.29
CA GLN A 44 1.29 6.69 -3.21
C GLN A 44 1.48 7.79 -4.27
N SER A 45 2.70 8.30 -4.43
CA SER A 45 3.03 9.31 -5.45
C SER A 45 2.75 8.80 -6.87
N VAL A 46 3.14 7.55 -7.15
CA VAL A 46 2.85 6.90 -8.44
C VAL A 46 1.34 6.74 -8.64
N CYS A 47 0.59 6.26 -7.65
CA CYS A 47 -0.86 6.09 -7.77
C CYS A 47 -1.57 7.41 -8.08
N ILE A 48 -1.16 8.51 -7.45
CA ILE A 48 -1.71 9.85 -7.74
C ILE A 48 -1.40 10.25 -9.18
N SER A 49 -0.18 10.00 -9.65
CA SER A 49 0.24 10.31 -11.02
C SER A 49 -0.53 9.47 -12.05
N ALA A 50 -0.68 8.17 -11.80
CA ALA A 50 -1.47 7.26 -12.63
C ALA A 50 -2.94 7.66 -12.67
N ALA A 51 -3.54 8.04 -11.53
CA ALA A 51 -4.92 8.51 -11.47
C ALA A 51 -5.12 9.78 -12.29
N ARG A 52 -4.17 10.72 -12.24
CA ARG A 52 -4.21 11.95 -13.05
C ARG A 52 -4.15 11.64 -14.54
N GLU A 53 -3.27 10.74 -14.95
CA GLU A 53 -3.13 10.35 -16.36
C GLU A 53 -4.38 9.64 -16.87
N ALA A 54 -4.95 8.74 -16.06
CA ALA A 54 -6.18 8.04 -16.38
C ALA A 54 -7.37 8.99 -16.51
N ALA A 55 -7.55 9.90 -15.54
CA ALA A 55 -8.64 10.86 -15.55
C ALA A 55 -8.51 11.87 -16.70
N ARG A 56 -7.29 12.31 -17.04
CA ARG A 56 -7.04 13.17 -18.21
C ARG A 56 -7.35 12.45 -19.51
N THR A 57 -6.87 11.22 -19.67
CA THR A 57 -7.15 10.41 -20.86
C THR A 57 -8.65 10.24 -21.03
N LEU A 58 -9.38 9.95 -19.94
CA LEU A 58 -10.82 9.78 -19.96
C LEU A 58 -11.57 11.08 -20.34
N ALA A 59 -11.09 12.22 -19.84
CA ALA A 59 -11.67 13.52 -20.13
C ALA A 59 -11.56 13.92 -21.60
N VAL A 60 -10.49 13.48 -22.29
CA VAL A 60 -10.19 13.84 -23.69
C VAL A 60 -10.74 12.80 -24.67
N THR A 61 -10.52 11.51 -24.40
CA THR A 61 -10.81 10.44 -25.37
C THR A 61 -12.18 9.80 -25.15
N HIS A 62 -12.78 10.01 -23.98
CA HIS A 62 -14.03 9.40 -23.54
C HIS A 62 -14.06 7.86 -23.60
N ASP A 63 -12.90 7.21 -23.74
CA ASP A 63 -12.76 5.76 -23.72
C ASP A 63 -12.20 5.27 -22.39
N MET A 64 -13.00 4.47 -21.69
CA MET A 64 -12.64 3.86 -20.41
C MET A 64 -11.51 2.83 -20.56
N ASN A 65 -11.46 2.09 -21.67
CA ASN A 65 -10.45 1.03 -21.85
C ASN A 65 -9.06 1.64 -22.06
N GLN A 66 -8.97 2.65 -22.92
CA GLN A 66 -7.75 3.41 -23.13
C GLN A 66 -7.28 4.10 -21.85
N SER A 67 -8.20 4.66 -21.06
CA SER A 67 -7.85 5.32 -19.80
C SER A 67 -7.32 4.34 -18.75
N LYS A 68 -7.89 3.13 -18.69
CA LYS A 68 -7.39 2.06 -17.81
C LYS A 68 -6.01 1.58 -18.25
N SER A 69 -5.77 1.40 -19.55
CA SER A 69 -4.47 0.95 -20.04
C SER A 69 -3.37 1.97 -19.75
N ARG A 70 -3.67 3.28 -19.84
CA ARG A 70 -2.75 4.36 -19.43
C ARG A 70 -2.43 4.32 -17.93
N ALA A 71 -3.44 4.13 -17.08
CA ALA A 71 -3.21 3.96 -15.64
C ALA A 71 -2.27 2.77 -15.36
N ALA A 72 -2.53 1.65 -16.04
CA ALA A 72 -1.76 0.43 -15.90
C ALA A 72 -0.31 0.60 -16.37
N GLU A 73 -0.09 1.30 -17.49
CA GLU A 73 1.24 1.60 -18.03
C GLU A 73 2.08 2.41 -17.03
N VAL A 74 1.52 3.46 -16.43
CA VAL A 74 2.22 4.28 -15.43
C VAL A 74 2.62 3.44 -14.21
N ILE A 75 1.74 2.57 -13.72
CA ILE A 75 2.03 1.72 -12.57
C ILE A 75 3.06 0.64 -12.92
N GLN A 76 2.90 -0.05 -14.06
CA GLN A 76 3.77 -1.15 -14.46
C GLN A 76 5.19 -0.70 -14.82
N THR A 77 5.37 0.55 -15.25
CA THR A 77 6.69 1.12 -15.56
C THR A 77 7.47 1.56 -14.33
N THR A 78 6.79 1.85 -13.21
CA THR A 78 7.40 2.46 -12.02
C THR A 78 7.40 1.55 -10.81
N LEU A 79 6.39 0.69 -10.66
CA LEU A 79 6.20 -0.21 -9.53
C LEU A 79 6.23 -1.66 -9.97
N TYR A 80 6.69 -2.52 -9.07
CA TYR A 80 6.74 -3.95 -9.31
C TYR A 80 5.35 -4.59 -9.14
N THR A 81 4.70 -4.92 -10.25
CA THR A 81 3.33 -5.49 -10.26
C THR A 81 3.28 -7.02 -10.24
N GLY A 82 4.42 -7.69 -10.46
CA GLY A 82 4.51 -9.15 -10.55
C GLY A 82 4.38 -9.89 -9.22
N ALA A 83 4.40 -9.17 -8.08
CA ALA A 83 4.30 -9.81 -6.77
C ALA A 83 2.90 -10.40 -6.55
N ARG A 84 2.86 -11.71 -6.26
CA ARG A 84 1.70 -12.32 -5.60
C ARG A 84 1.74 -11.90 -4.13
N ILE A 85 0.72 -11.16 -3.70
CA ILE A 85 0.65 -10.63 -2.33
C ILE A 85 -0.06 -11.59 -1.37
N GLY A 86 -0.58 -12.70 -1.91
CA GLY A 86 -0.84 -13.89 -1.10
C GLY A 86 -2.14 -13.81 -0.31
N GLY A 87 -3.17 -13.13 -0.84
CA GLY A 87 -4.52 -13.28 -0.35
C GLY A 87 -5.07 -14.68 -0.62
N SER A 88 -4.81 -15.64 0.28
CA SER A 88 -5.47 -16.95 0.27
C SER A 88 -6.85 -16.88 0.92
N ARG A 89 -7.15 -15.80 1.65
CA ARG A 89 -8.42 -15.60 2.36
C ARG A 89 -9.39 -14.71 1.57
N PRO A 90 -10.71 -14.90 1.72
CA PRO A 90 -11.70 -13.98 1.16
C PRO A 90 -11.47 -12.55 1.66
N GLY A 91 -11.43 -11.58 0.76
CA GLY A 91 -11.22 -10.15 1.08
C GLY A 91 -9.77 -9.67 1.09
N GLU A 92 -8.80 -10.53 0.79
CA GLU A 92 -7.39 -10.14 0.66
C GLU A 92 -6.98 -9.99 -0.83
N PRO A 93 -6.13 -9.01 -1.17
CA PRO A 93 -5.61 -8.83 -2.52
C PRO A 93 -4.72 -10.01 -2.91
N ARG A 94 -4.92 -10.49 -4.14
CA ARG A 94 -4.21 -11.63 -4.72
C ARG A 94 -2.91 -11.20 -5.40
N LYS A 95 -2.93 -10.02 -6.02
CA LYS A 95 -1.79 -9.42 -6.73
C LYS A 95 -1.49 -8.03 -6.17
N ALA A 96 -0.29 -7.53 -6.45
CA ALA A 96 0.08 -6.15 -6.16
C ALA A 96 -0.77 -5.14 -6.92
N PHE A 97 -1.10 -5.48 -8.16
CA PHE A 97 -1.90 -4.66 -9.05
C PHE A 97 -2.64 -5.50 -10.08
N ASP A 98 -3.94 -5.30 -10.21
CA ASP A 98 -4.83 -5.88 -11.22
C ASP A 98 -5.84 -4.81 -11.68
N PRO A 99 -5.57 -4.13 -12.81
CA PRO A 99 -6.39 -3.02 -13.27
C PRO A 99 -7.74 -3.45 -13.85
N TYR A 100 -7.90 -4.74 -14.18
CA TYR A 100 -9.07 -5.26 -14.89
C TYR A 100 -9.93 -6.18 -14.03
N SER A 101 -9.31 -6.98 -13.15
CA SER A 101 -10.01 -7.95 -12.32
C SER A 101 -10.14 -7.46 -10.87
N PRO A 102 -11.22 -7.82 -10.16
CA PRO A 102 -11.36 -7.47 -8.74
C PRO A 102 -10.19 -7.96 -7.88
N ASN A 103 -9.63 -7.05 -7.09
CA ASN A 103 -8.47 -7.29 -6.24
C ASN A 103 -8.52 -6.42 -4.98
N PRO A 104 -9.31 -6.73 -3.92
CA PRO A 104 -10.15 -7.91 -3.75
C PRO A 104 -11.63 -7.73 -4.15
N SER A 105 -12.21 -6.54 -3.98
CA SER A 105 -13.65 -6.28 -4.24
C SER A 105 -13.92 -5.49 -5.51
N HIS A 106 -12.98 -4.65 -5.91
CA HIS A 106 -13.03 -3.82 -7.12
C HIS A 106 -11.70 -3.95 -7.87
N PRO A 107 -11.67 -3.67 -9.18
CA PRO A 107 -10.40 -3.54 -9.89
C PRO A 107 -9.55 -2.43 -9.30
N ASP A 108 -8.23 -2.54 -9.47
CA ASP A 108 -7.29 -1.55 -8.95
C ASP A 108 -7.33 -0.23 -9.72
N VAL A 109 -8.04 -0.18 -10.85
CA VAL A 109 -8.34 1.05 -11.58
C VAL A 109 -9.85 1.20 -11.72
N VAL A 110 -10.42 2.14 -10.97
CA VAL A 110 -11.84 2.49 -11.02
C VAL A 110 -11.98 3.83 -11.73
N LEU A 111 -12.81 3.84 -12.78
CA LEU A 111 -13.09 5.04 -13.58
C LEU A 111 -14.58 5.36 -13.48
N GLN A 112 -14.90 6.65 -13.46
CA GLN A 112 -16.26 7.15 -13.51
C GLN A 112 -16.34 8.38 -14.41
N ASP A 113 -17.33 8.43 -15.29
CA ASP A 113 -17.65 9.60 -16.12
C ASP A 113 -19.11 9.98 -15.88
N ASP A 114 -19.33 11.16 -15.28
CA ASP A 114 -20.65 11.71 -14.97
C ASP A 114 -21.16 12.64 -16.09
N GLY A 115 -20.49 12.70 -17.24
CA GLY A 115 -20.82 13.61 -18.35
C GLY A 115 -20.34 15.05 -18.17
N THR A 116 -19.94 15.42 -16.95
CA THR A 116 -19.31 16.73 -16.64
C THR A 116 -17.89 16.57 -16.10
N TYR A 117 -17.67 15.51 -15.32
CA TYR A 117 -16.40 15.22 -14.68
C TYR A 117 -16.03 13.77 -14.91
N CYS A 118 -14.75 13.56 -15.20
CA CYS A 118 -14.11 12.27 -15.29
C CYS A 118 -13.27 12.06 -14.03
N ARG A 119 -13.53 10.98 -13.31
CA ARG A 119 -12.89 10.64 -12.04
C ARG A 119 -12.14 9.33 -12.19
N ALA A 120 -10.96 9.24 -11.60
CA ALA A 120 -10.17 8.03 -11.56
C ALA A 120 -9.64 7.76 -10.15
N TRP A 121 -9.78 6.51 -9.72
CA TRP A 121 -9.11 5.96 -8.54
C TRP A 121 -8.16 4.87 -9.00
N VAL A 122 -6.92 4.93 -8.52
CA VAL A 122 -5.90 3.91 -8.76
C VAL A 122 -5.41 3.40 -7.43
N TYR A 123 -5.45 2.09 -7.22
CA TYR A 123 -5.01 1.41 -6.03
C TYR A 123 -3.78 0.56 -6.33
N TYR A 124 -2.92 0.41 -5.33
CA TYR A 124 -1.77 -0.49 -5.38
C TYR A 124 -1.60 -1.16 -4.03
N HIS A 125 -1.38 -2.46 -4.06
CA HIS A 125 -1.14 -3.25 -2.85
C HIS A 125 0.35 -3.52 -2.77
N MET A 126 0.97 -3.15 -1.65
CA MET A 126 2.38 -3.43 -1.40
C MET A 126 2.53 -4.46 -0.28
N PRO A 127 3.49 -5.39 -0.37
CA PRO A 127 3.76 -6.31 0.72
C PRO A 127 4.30 -5.56 1.94
N ASN A 128 3.93 -6.02 3.12
CA ASN A 128 4.41 -5.49 4.39
C ASN A 128 5.08 -6.60 5.21
N ALA A 129 6.35 -6.39 5.54
CA ALA A 129 7.13 -7.29 6.39
C ALA A 129 7.21 -6.82 7.85
N VAL A 130 6.77 -5.59 8.15
CA VAL A 130 6.93 -4.98 9.47
C VAL A 130 5.59 -5.02 10.23
N PRO A 131 5.47 -5.81 11.30
CA PRO A 131 4.23 -5.87 12.07
C PRO A 131 3.88 -4.51 12.68
N GLY A 132 2.60 -4.19 12.77
CA GLY A 132 2.11 -2.93 13.35
C GLY A 132 2.26 -1.70 12.46
N LEU A 133 3.16 -1.69 11.47
CA LEU A 133 3.34 -0.56 10.56
C LEU A 133 2.07 -0.21 9.75
N PRO A 134 1.29 -1.17 9.21
CA PRO A 134 0.03 -0.86 8.54
C PRO A 134 -0.94 -0.12 9.46
N LYS A 135 -0.98 -0.46 10.76
CA LYS A 135 -1.84 0.18 11.74
C LYS A 135 -1.44 1.63 12.03
N LEU A 136 -0.15 1.94 11.92
CA LEU A 136 0.38 3.29 12.07
C LEU A 136 0.04 4.18 10.88
N LEU A 137 0.06 3.63 9.65
CA LEU A 137 -0.22 4.36 8.43
C LEU A 137 -1.72 4.47 8.13
N ASP A 138 -2.46 3.39 8.37
CA ASP A 138 -3.91 3.33 8.28
C ASP A 138 -4.51 2.75 9.56
N LYS A 139 -5.22 3.59 10.31
CA LYS A 139 -5.88 3.19 11.56
C LYS A 139 -6.90 2.05 11.35
N ARG A 140 -7.40 1.85 10.13
CA ARG A 140 -8.35 0.78 9.79
C ARG A 140 -7.68 -0.55 9.49
N ALA A 141 -6.38 -0.56 9.21
CA ALA A 141 -5.64 -1.78 8.95
C ALA A 141 -5.56 -2.69 10.19
N SER A 142 -5.35 -3.99 9.96
CA SER A 142 -5.01 -4.93 11.01
C SER A 142 -3.54 -4.77 11.43
N PHE A 143 -3.23 -5.00 12.72
CA PHE A 143 -1.86 -4.93 13.22
C PHE A 143 -0.93 -5.91 12.49
N LEU A 144 -1.45 -7.08 12.09
CA LEU A 144 -0.71 -8.11 11.35
C LEU A 144 -1.07 -8.13 9.86
N SER A 145 -1.47 -6.99 9.29
CA SER A 145 -1.73 -6.93 7.86
C SER A 145 -0.46 -7.22 7.08
N ARG A 146 -0.56 -8.17 6.14
CA ARG A 146 0.54 -8.60 5.26
C ARG A 146 0.78 -7.65 4.09
N TYR A 147 -0.11 -6.68 3.92
CA TYR A 147 -0.05 -5.71 2.85
C TYR A 147 -0.55 -4.35 3.33
N ILE A 148 -0.14 -3.33 2.61
CA ILE A 148 -0.63 -1.95 2.75
C ILE A 148 -1.22 -1.57 1.40
N THR A 149 -2.43 -1.02 1.40
CA THR A 149 -3.06 -0.52 0.17
C THR A 149 -2.80 0.98 0.08
N THR A 150 -2.19 1.41 -1.01
CA THR A 150 -2.04 2.82 -1.36
C THR A 150 -3.01 3.17 -2.48
N GLY A 151 -3.41 4.43 -2.54
CA GLY A 151 -4.40 4.90 -3.50
C GLY A 151 -4.14 6.32 -3.95
N GLY A 152 -4.47 6.59 -5.20
CA GLY A 152 -4.48 7.91 -5.81
C GLY A 152 -5.87 8.23 -6.33
N TYR A 153 -6.23 9.51 -6.29
CA TYR A 153 -7.49 10.01 -6.80
C TYR A 153 -7.26 11.27 -7.62
N ALA A 154 -7.94 11.37 -8.75
CA ALA A 154 -7.93 12.56 -9.59
C ALA A 154 -9.29 12.79 -10.24
N VAL A 155 -9.57 14.07 -10.53
CA VAL A 155 -10.76 14.53 -11.23
C VAL A 155 -10.34 15.52 -12.30
N PHE A 156 -10.88 15.35 -13.49
CA PHE A 156 -10.76 16.29 -14.59
C PHE A 156 -12.15 16.66 -15.11
N LYS A 157 -12.29 17.90 -15.56
CA LYS A 157 -13.50 18.33 -16.27
C LYS A 157 -13.50 17.65 -17.64
N ARG A 158 -14.64 17.08 -18.02
CA ARG A 158 -14.80 16.47 -19.33
C ARG A 158 -14.68 17.53 -20.42
N GLU A 159 -13.88 17.27 -21.44
CA GLU A 159 -13.83 18.16 -22.60
C GLU A 159 -15.09 17.94 -23.44
N VAL A 160 -15.72 19.04 -23.87
CA VAL A 160 -16.91 19.00 -24.73
C VAL A 160 -16.40 19.13 -26.16
N GLN A 161 -16.74 18.17 -27.00
CA GLN A 161 -16.50 18.22 -28.44
C GLN A 161 -17.38 19.28 -29.11
#